data_AF-A0A1Y2HX76-F1
#
_entry.id   AF-A0A1Y2HX76-F1
#
_cell.length_a   1.000
_cell.length_b   1.000
_cell.length_c   1.000
_cell.angle_alpha   90.00
_cell.angle_beta   90.00
_cell.angle_gamma   90.00
#
_symmetry.space_group_name_H-M   'P 1'
#
loop_
_entity.id
_entity.type
_entity.pdbx_description
1 polymer ?
#
loop_
_entity_poly.entity_id
_entity_poly.type
_entity_poly.pdbx_seq_one_letter_code
_entity_poly.pdbx_strand_id
1 'polypeptide(L)'
;MGPPHPESHIRPIQVPILPTDTPQTAEFKHFWQSTMEWHSEKWQINNHQYFTELAQFEDSIVQRFDRPATDQDRAEFYKIFLDERHQDQTAYYWEWIARLVKLCSLGMKSWWSQRRVKSVA
;
A
#
# COMPACT_ATOMS: atom_id res chain seq x y z
N MET A 1 -7.89 1.78 -15.44
CA MET A 1 -6.64 1.64 -14.65
C MET A 1 -5.75 2.82 -15.00
N GLY A 2 -5.39 3.65 -14.03
CA GLY A 2 -4.52 4.81 -14.25
C GLY A 2 -3.02 4.46 -14.18
N PRO A 3 -2.13 5.43 -14.45
CA PRO A 3 -0.70 5.29 -14.15
C PRO A 3 -0.49 5.03 -12.64
N PRO A 4 0.64 4.41 -12.25
CA PRO A 4 0.99 4.30 -10.84
C PRO A 4 1.11 5.70 -10.22
N HIS A 5 0.81 5.80 -8.92
CA HIS A 5 1.01 7.03 -8.17
C HIS A 5 2.50 7.42 -8.20
N PRO A 6 2.84 8.71 -8.42
CA PRO A 6 4.23 9.13 -8.63
C PRO A 6 5.14 8.83 -7.42
N GLU A 7 4.60 8.84 -6.20
CA GLU A 7 5.38 8.63 -4.98
C GLU A 7 5.31 7.20 -4.43
N SER A 8 4.11 6.63 -4.21
CA SER A 8 3.98 5.25 -3.71
C SER A 8 4.21 4.18 -4.76
N HIS A 9 4.18 4.51 -6.05
CA HIS A 9 4.16 3.57 -7.17
C HIS A 9 2.97 2.59 -7.19
N ILE A 10 1.98 2.77 -6.30
CA ILE A 10 0.76 1.96 -6.26
C ILE A 10 -0.22 2.46 -7.31
N ARG A 11 -0.89 1.54 -8.01
CA ARG A 11 -1.93 1.89 -8.97
C ARG A 11 -3.25 2.16 -8.24
N PRO A 12 -3.87 3.35 -8.41
CA PRO A 12 -5.17 3.62 -7.82
C PRO A 12 -6.25 2.79 -8.53
N ILE A 13 -7.04 2.05 -7.74
CA ILE A 13 -8.23 1.34 -8.20
C ILE A 13 -9.44 2.07 -7.63
N GLN A 14 -10.12 2.83 -8.49
CA GLN A 14 -11.35 3.52 -8.13
C GLN A 14 -12.54 2.57 -8.23
N VAL A 15 -13.28 2.46 -7.13
CA VAL A 15 -14.56 1.72 -7.09
C VAL A 15 -15.66 2.77 -6.86
N PRO A 16 -16.45 3.13 -7.88
CA PRO A 16 -17.44 4.19 -7.77
C PRO A 16 -18.59 3.76 -6.86
N ILE A 17 -19.00 4.66 -5.97
CA ILE A 17 -20.20 4.50 -5.14
C ILE A 17 -21.39 5.03 -5.93
N LEU A 18 -22.43 4.21 -6.07
CA LEU A 18 -23.61 4.52 -6.86
C LEU A 18 -24.80 4.82 -5.94
N PRO A 19 -25.74 5.70 -6.33
CA PRO A 19 -26.96 5.95 -5.54
C PRO A 19 -27.83 4.70 -5.34
N THR A 20 -27.72 3.72 -6.23
CA THR A 20 -28.43 2.44 -6.17
C THR A 20 -27.74 1.40 -5.32
N ASP A 21 -26.59 1.71 -4.70
CA ASP A 21 -25.88 0.76 -3.86
C ASP A 21 -26.68 0.44 -2.60
N THR A 22 -26.75 -0.86 -2.26
CA THR A 22 -27.26 -1.25 -0.94
C THR A 22 -26.33 -0.71 0.15
N PRO A 23 -26.81 -0.51 1.38
CA PRO A 23 -25.95 -0.05 2.48
C PRO A 23 -24.68 -0.91 2.67
N GLN A 24 -24.78 -2.23 2.47
CA GLN A 24 -23.63 -3.14 2.55
C GLN A 24 -22.65 -2.96 1.38
N THR A 25 -23.16 -2.61 0.20
CA THR A 25 -22.31 -2.33 -0.97
C THR A 25 -21.57 -1.01 -0.77
N ALA A 26 -22.25 0.02 -0.28
CA ALA A 26 -21.63 1.30 0.06
C ALA A 26 -20.55 1.12 1.14
N GLU A 27 -20.83 0.38 2.22
CA GLU A 27 -19.86 0.07 3.28
C GLU A 27 -18.61 -0.62 2.72
N PHE A 28 -18.78 -1.65 1.88
CA PHE A 28 -17.66 -2.32 1.22
C PHE A 28 -16.81 -1.35 0.38
N LYS A 29 -17.45 -0.50 -0.44
CA LYS A 29 -16.77 0.44 -1.32
C LYS A 29 -16.01 1.53 -0.54
N HIS A 30 -16.61 2.09 0.50
CA HIS A 30 -15.93 3.04 1.38
C HIS A 30 -14.72 2.42 2.09
N PHE A 31 -14.87 1.19 2.60
CA PHE A 31 -13.78 0.49 3.25
C PHE A 31 -12.66 0.12 2.25
N TRP A 32 -13.02 -0.21 0.99
CA TRP A 32 -12.04 -0.40 -0.08
C TRP A 32 -11.23 0.87 -0.35
N GLN A 33 -11.91 2.00 -0.56
CA GLN A 33 -11.26 3.28 -0.85
C GLN A 33 -10.28 3.67 0.27
N SER A 34 -10.76 3.69 1.52
CA SER A 34 -9.90 4.01 2.68
C SER A 34 -8.74 3.01 2.88
N THR A 35 -8.92 1.74 2.54
CA THR A 35 -7.83 0.75 2.58
C THR A 35 -6.77 1.01 1.51
N MET A 36 -7.18 1.37 0.29
CA MET A 36 -6.25 1.70 -0.78
C MET A 36 -5.53 3.02 -0.54
N GLU A 37 -6.22 4.03 0.03
CA GLU A 37 -5.62 5.30 0.44
C GLU A 37 -4.55 5.08 1.50
N TRP A 38 -4.90 4.38 2.59
CA TRP A 38 -3.95 4.00 3.64
C TRP A 38 -2.73 3.24 3.08
N HIS A 39 -2.97 2.28 2.18
CA HIS A 39 -1.89 1.52 1.55
C HIS A 39 -0.98 2.43 0.73
N SER A 40 -1.55 3.34 -0.07
CA SER A 40 -0.78 4.33 -0.83
C SER A 40 0.06 5.21 0.09
N GLU A 41 -0.54 5.79 1.13
CA GLU A 41 0.16 6.67 2.08
C GLU A 41 1.35 5.99 2.75
N LYS A 42 1.18 4.73 3.21
CA LYS A 42 2.26 3.96 3.82
C LYS A 42 3.45 3.78 2.88
N TRP A 43 3.19 3.56 1.59
CA TRP A 43 4.24 3.42 0.59
C TRP A 43 4.84 4.75 0.13
N GLN A 44 4.09 5.86 0.15
CA GLN A 44 4.68 7.19 -0.07
C GLN A 44 5.73 7.49 1.00
N ILE A 45 5.40 7.25 2.28
CA ILE A 45 6.31 7.45 3.40
C ILE A 45 7.53 6.54 3.27
N ASN A 46 7.33 5.25 3.04
CA ASN A 46 8.42 4.29 2.89
C ASN A 46 9.36 4.65 1.73
N ASN A 47 8.81 5.01 0.57
CA ASN A 47 9.62 5.34 -0.60
C ASN A 47 10.38 6.65 -0.39
N HIS A 48 9.75 7.66 0.22
CA HIS A 48 10.41 8.90 0.56
C HIS A 48 11.62 8.67 1.48
N GLN A 49 11.45 7.87 2.54
CA GLN A 49 12.53 7.49 3.45
C GLN A 49 13.64 6.73 2.71
N TYR A 50 13.27 5.72 1.93
CA TYR A 50 14.22 4.92 1.14
C TYR A 50 15.10 5.78 0.23
N PHE A 51 14.50 6.66 -0.58
CA PHE A 51 15.26 7.49 -1.52
C PHE A 51 16.11 8.54 -0.81
N THR A 52 15.63 9.08 0.31
CA THR A 52 16.40 10.04 1.12
C THR A 52 17.64 9.37 1.71
N GLU A 53 17.48 8.20 2.32
CA GLU A 53 18.58 7.48 2.96
C GLU A 53 19.54 6.87 1.95
N LEU A 54 19.04 6.41 0.80
CA LEU A 54 19.88 5.94 -0.30
C LEU A 54 20.80 7.06 -0.80
N ALA A 55 20.27 8.26 -1.00
CA ALA A 55 21.07 9.40 -1.42
C ALA A 55 22.16 9.74 -0.38
N GLN A 56 21.81 9.76 0.90
CA GLN A 56 22.77 9.97 1.99
C GLN A 56 23.85 8.88 2.03
N PHE A 57 23.47 7.62 1.83
CA PHE A 57 24.39 6.50 1.77
C PHE A 57 25.36 6.66 0.60
N GLU A 58 24.87 7.00 -0.59
CA GLU A 58 25.70 7.21 -1.78
C GLU A 58 26.70 8.34 -1.61
N ASP A 59 26.26 9.47 -1.04
CA ASP A 59 27.14 10.60 -0.70
C ASP A 59 28.24 10.16 0.28
N SER A 60 27.90 9.31 1.26
CA SER A 60 28.88 8.80 2.23
C SER A 60 29.93 7.88 1.59
N ILE A 61 29.56 7.11 0.57
CA ILE A 61 30.48 6.25 -0.18
C ILE A 61 31.45 7.10 -0.99
N VAL A 62 30.95 8.15 -1.66
CA VAL A 62 31.79 9.09 -2.42
C VAL A 62 32.79 9.78 -1.49
N GLN A 63 32.34 10.29 -0.33
CA GLN A 63 33.23 10.96 0.63
C GLN A 63 34.29 10.03 1.23
N ARG A 64 33.95 8.75 1.47
CA ARG A 64 34.85 7.81 2.16
C ARG A 64 35.83 7.12 1.23
N PHE A 65 35.41 6.82 0.00
CA PHE A 65 36.17 5.95 -0.92
C PHE A 65 36.54 6.64 -2.24
N ASP A 66 36.13 7.90 -2.45
CA ASP A 66 36.36 8.68 -3.67
C ASP A 66 35.90 7.95 -4.95
N ARG A 67 34.78 7.21 -4.82
CA ARG A 67 34.15 6.46 -5.91
C ARG A 67 32.62 6.48 -5.77
N PRO A 68 31.86 6.33 -6.86
CA PRO A 68 30.41 6.13 -6.76
C PRO A 68 30.09 4.79 -6.07
N ALA A 69 28.88 4.71 -5.50
CA ALA A 69 28.34 3.46 -4.97
C ALA A 69 28.19 2.41 -6.07
N THR A 70 28.65 1.19 -5.79
CA THR A 70 28.47 0.02 -6.64
C THR A 70 27.14 -0.65 -6.33
N ASP A 71 26.70 -1.56 -7.20
CA ASP A 71 25.51 -2.37 -6.94
C ASP A 71 25.63 -3.21 -5.66
N GLN A 72 26.85 -3.65 -5.32
CA GLN A 72 27.09 -4.37 -4.08
C GLN A 72 26.89 -3.48 -2.85
N ASP A 73 27.38 -2.22 -2.88
CA ASP A 73 27.15 -1.26 -1.80
C ASP A 73 25.65 -0.98 -1.64
N ARG A 74 24.93 -0.80 -2.75
CA ARG A 74 23.47 -0.56 -2.75
C ARG A 74 22.70 -1.77 -2.23
N ALA A 75 23.14 -2.99 -2.54
CA ALA A 75 22.54 -4.21 -2.01
C ALA A 75 22.74 -4.35 -0.50
N GLU A 76 23.93 -4.00 0.00
CA GLU A 76 24.21 -3.97 1.44
C GLU A 76 23.39 -2.90 2.15
N PHE A 77 23.32 -1.68 1.60
CA PHE A 77 22.42 -0.64 2.08
C PHE A 77 20.97 -1.13 2.13
N TYR A 78 20.48 -1.75 1.05
CA TYR A 78 19.11 -2.22 1.01
C TYR A 78 18.81 -3.25 2.12
N LYS A 79 19.75 -4.16 2.38
CA LYS A 79 19.62 -5.10 3.49
C LYS A 79 19.54 -4.38 4.83
N ILE A 80 20.43 -3.42 5.09
CA ILE A 80 20.42 -2.63 6.33
C ILE A 80 19.11 -1.86 6.48
N PHE A 81 18.67 -1.19 5.43
CA PHE A 81 17.42 -0.44 5.39
C PHE A 81 16.21 -1.33 5.77
N LEU A 82 16.17 -2.57 5.25
CA LEU A 82 15.14 -3.54 5.59
C LEU A 82 15.24 -4.05 7.03
N ASP A 83 16.46 -4.36 7.49
CA ASP A 83 16.70 -4.88 8.85
C ASP A 83 16.29 -3.85 9.92
N GLU A 84 16.63 -2.57 9.73
CA GLU A 84 16.27 -1.49 10.63
C GLU A 84 14.76 -1.24 10.72
N ARG A 85 14.04 -1.49 9.61
CA ARG A 85 12.58 -1.23 9.51
C ARG A 85 11.75 -2.50 9.61
N HIS A 86 12.35 -3.63 9.97
CA HIS A 86 11.67 -4.91 10.00
C HIS A 86 10.41 -4.89 10.89
N GLN A 87 10.47 -4.21 12.04
CA GLN A 87 9.32 -4.10 12.94
C GLN A 87 8.17 -3.30 12.32
N ASP A 88 8.46 -2.14 11.74
CA ASP A 88 7.45 -1.29 11.08
C ASP A 88 6.85 -1.97 9.85
N GLN A 89 7.67 -2.66 9.06
CA GLN A 89 7.19 -3.46 7.93
C GLN A 89 6.30 -4.62 8.38
N THR A 90 6.69 -5.32 9.44
CA THR A 90 5.88 -6.40 10.02
C THR A 90 4.53 -5.89 10.49
N ALA A 91 4.49 -4.76 11.22
CA ALA A 91 3.25 -4.13 11.66
C ALA A 91 2.38 -3.71 10.47
N TYR A 92 2.99 -3.13 9.43
CA TYR A 92 2.31 -2.79 8.19
C TYR A 92 1.70 -4.03 7.51
N TYR A 93 2.43 -5.15 7.38
CA TYR A 93 1.91 -6.36 6.76
C TYR A 93 0.74 -6.96 7.55
N TRP A 94 0.81 -6.96 8.88
CA TRP A 94 -0.30 -7.42 9.72
C TRP A 94 -1.55 -6.58 9.53
N GLU A 95 -1.43 -5.25 9.53
CA GLU A 95 -2.54 -4.34 9.31
C GLU A 95 -3.11 -4.49 7.88
N TRP A 96 -2.25 -4.67 6.88
CA TRP A 96 -2.66 -4.95 5.51
C TRP A 96 -3.50 -6.21 5.42
N ILE A 97 -3.05 -7.32 6.02
CA ILE A 97 -3.79 -8.58 6.06
C ILE A 97 -5.13 -8.39 6.78
N ALA A 98 -5.15 -7.70 7.93
CA ALA A 98 -6.38 -7.44 8.67
C ALA A 98 -7.42 -6.67 7.82
N ARG A 99 -6.98 -5.65 7.08
CA ARG A 99 -7.83 -4.89 6.15
C ARG A 99 -8.33 -5.76 5.00
N LEU A 100 -7.49 -6.60 4.41
CA LEU A 100 -7.91 -7.53 3.36
C LEU A 100 -8.94 -8.55 3.86
N VAL A 101 -8.75 -9.11 5.05
CA VAL A 101 -9.74 -10.02 5.68
C VAL A 101 -11.07 -9.31 5.91
N LYS A 102 -11.03 -8.06 6.40
CA LYS A 102 -12.24 -7.23 6.56
C LYS A 102 -12.91 -6.97 5.21
N LEU A 103 -12.16 -6.65 4.16
CA LEU A 103 -12.68 -6.47 2.80
C LEU A 103 -13.38 -7.73 2.29
N CYS A 104 -12.79 -8.91 2.46
CA CYS A 104 -13.44 -10.17 2.12
C CYS A 104 -14.76 -10.34 2.87
N SER A 105 -14.78 -10.03 4.18
CA SER A 105 -16.01 -10.13 4.98
C SER A 105 -17.11 -9.17 4.51
N LEU A 106 -16.77 -7.93 4.14
CA LEU A 106 -17.71 -6.93 3.64
C LEU A 106 -18.17 -7.26 2.22
N GLY A 107 -17.27 -7.73 1.36
CA GLY A 107 -17.58 -8.19 0.01
C GLY A 107 -18.58 -9.34 0.03
N MET A 108 -18.40 -10.32 0.94
CA MET A 108 -19.39 -11.36 1.16
C MET A 108 -20.74 -10.77 1.60
N LYS A 109 -20.77 -9.91 2.62
CA LYS A 109 -22.05 -9.29 3.07
C LYS A 109 -22.76 -8.54 1.95
N SER A 110 -22.02 -7.79 1.14
CA SER A 110 -22.53 -7.08 -0.03
C SER A 110 -23.15 -8.03 -1.05
N TRP A 111 -22.44 -9.10 -1.43
CA TRP A 111 -22.95 -10.12 -2.36
C TRP A 111 -24.22 -10.81 -1.87
N TRP A 112 -24.28 -11.17 -0.58
CA TRP A 112 -25.46 -11.79 0.03
C TRP A 112 -26.67 -10.82 0.02
N SER A 113 -26.44 -9.54 0.30
CA SER A 113 -27.47 -8.49 0.27
C SER A 113 -28.08 -8.33 -1.13
N GLN A 114 -27.24 -8.24 -2.16
CA GLN A 114 -27.69 -8.09 -3.55
C GLN A 114 -28.50 -9.28 -4.05
N ARG A 115 -28.19 -10.51 -3.59
CA ARG A 115 -28.97 -11.70 -3.92
C ARG A 115 -30.37 -11.71 -3.32
N ARG A 116 -30.54 -11.17 -2.11
CA ARG A 116 -31.87 -11.05 -1.48
C ARG A 116 -32.77 -10.07 -2.23
N VAL A 117 -32.22 -8.93 -2.65
CA VAL A 117 -32.99 -7.92 -3.41
C VAL A 117 -33.47 -8.50 -4.74
N LYS A 118 -32.62 -9.24 -5.47
CA LYS A 118 -32.99 -9.90 -6.73
C LYS A 118 -33.98 -11.07 -6.60
N SER A 119 -34.18 -11.60 -5.40
CA SER A 119 -35.14 -12.68 -5.16
C SER A 119 -36.55 -12.17 -4.84
N VAL A 120 -36.71 -10.87 -4.59
CA VAL A 120 -37.97 -10.23 -4.18
C VAL A 120 -38.55 -9.34 -5.30
N ALA A 121 -37.72 -8.98 -6.29
CA ALA A 121 -38.12 -8.31 -7.53
C ALA A 121 -38.40 -9.34 -8.63
#